data_AF-A0A7X0LPM1-F1
#
_entry.id   AF-A0A7X0LPM1-F1
#
_cell.length_a   1.000
_cell.length_b   1.000
_cell.length_c   1.000
_cell.angle_alpha   90.00
_cell.angle_beta   90.00
_cell.angle_gamma   90.00
#
_symmetry.space_group_name_H-M   'P 1'
#
loop_
_entity.id
_entity.type
_entity.pdbx_description
1 polymer ?
#
loop_
_entity_poly.entity_id
_entity_poly.type
_entity_poly.pdbx_seq_one_letter_code
_entity_poly.pdbx_strand_id
1 'polypeptide(L)'
;MFVLRTMAARGAEPDDVHRWLVVTVQRGPGDLQPDKLPTPLQDYGDRIETRLSPAPGDRGTEIAVRFRQPPPAQSASVGARITGDDPRQGLRLALREAKSLLETGEIMRADAPSTTRSTPGGKLIGLMSRRADGEGVL
;
A
#
# COMPACT_ATOMS: atom_id res chain seq x y z
N MET A 1 16.12 -20.52 -11.86
CA MET A 1 16.71 -19.17 -11.82
C MET A 1 15.75 -18.26 -11.08
N PHE A 2 15.91 -18.12 -9.76
CA PHE A 2 15.02 -17.34 -8.89
C PHE A 2 15.77 -16.10 -8.41
N VAL A 3 15.31 -14.92 -8.80
CA VAL A 3 15.93 -13.66 -8.38
C VAL A 3 15.19 -13.17 -7.13
N LEU A 4 15.77 -13.44 -5.96
CA LEU A 4 15.46 -12.69 -4.74
C LEU A 4 16.00 -11.27 -4.93
N ARG A 5 15.14 -10.26 -5.00
CA ARG A 5 15.57 -8.86 -5.04
C ARG A 5 15.22 -8.16 -3.72
N THR A 6 16.22 -8.09 -2.84
CA THR A 6 16.28 -7.13 -1.74
C THR A 6 16.22 -5.71 -2.33
N MET A 7 15.37 -4.83 -1.79
CA MET A 7 15.36 -3.42 -2.21
C MET A 7 15.90 -2.53 -1.10
N ALA A 8 17.18 -2.19 -1.25
CA ALA A 8 17.79 -1.02 -0.64
C ALA A 8 17.17 0.25 -1.24
N ALA A 9 16.95 1.26 -0.39
CA ALA A 9 16.51 2.59 -0.78
C ALA A 9 17.47 3.21 -1.80
N ARG A 10 16.99 3.46 -3.02
CA ARG A 10 17.63 4.36 -4.00
C ARG A 10 16.55 5.12 -4.76
N GLY A 11 16.89 6.38 -5.07
CA GLY A 11 16.01 7.40 -5.63
C GLY A 11 15.15 6.92 -6.79
N ALA A 12 13.92 7.42 -6.78
CA ALA A 12 12.81 6.92 -7.56
C ALA A 12 12.82 7.41 -9.01
N GLU A 13 13.27 6.53 -9.91
CA GLU A 13 13.18 6.62 -11.37
C GLU A 13 11.70 6.47 -11.84
N PRO A 14 11.34 6.91 -13.06
CA PRO A 14 9.97 6.82 -13.61
C PRO A 14 9.38 5.39 -13.63
N ASP A 15 10.22 4.36 -13.52
CA ASP A 15 9.87 2.94 -13.49
C ASP A 15 9.09 2.52 -12.22
N ASP A 16 9.08 3.37 -11.19
CA ASP A 16 8.48 3.06 -9.89
C ASP A 16 6.96 2.90 -9.91
N VAL A 17 6.27 3.56 -10.82
CA VAL A 17 4.80 3.52 -10.93
C VAL A 17 4.29 2.14 -11.35
N HIS A 18 5.09 1.39 -12.12
CA HIS A 18 4.74 0.06 -12.61
C HIS A 18 5.10 -1.06 -11.63
N ARG A 19 5.74 -0.72 -10.50
CA ARG A 19 6.18 -1.70 -9.52
C ARG A 19 4.99 -2.27 -8.74
N TRP A 20 4.93 -3.60 -8.72
CA TRP A 20 4.02 -4.38 -7.89
C TRP A 20 4.09 -3.96 -6.42
N LEU A 21 2.93 -3.71 -5.83
CA LEU A 21 2.72 -3.62 -4.39
C LEU A 21 2.18 -4.97 -3.93
N VAL A 22 2.82 -5.57 -2.92
CA VAL A 22 2.50 -6.93 -2.48
C VAL A 22 2.22 -6.93 -0.99
N VAL A 23 1.15 -7.61 -0.57
CA VAL A 23 0.86 -7.89 0.84
C VAL A 23 0.56 -9.38 1.01
N THR A 24 1.00 -9.97 2.10
CA THR A 24 0.60 -11.32 2.50
C THR A 24 -0.62 -11.25 3.39
N VAL A 25 -1.62 -12.10 3.17
CA VAL A 25 -2.80 -12.27 4.01
C VAL A 25 -2.87 -13.70 4.55
N GLN A 26 -3.28 -13.85 5.81
CA GLN A 26 -3.41 -15.14 6.50
C GLN A 26 -4.67 -15.90 6.07
N ARG A 27 -4.78 -16.17 4.77
CA ARG A 27 -5.86 -16.94 4.13
C ARG A 27 -5.26 -17.97 3.17
N GLY A 28 -5.90 -19.14 3.06
CA GLY A 28 -5.48 -20.16 2.12
C GLY A 28 -5.69 -19.71 0.67
N PRO A 29 -4.90 -20.22 -0.30
CA PRO A 29 -5.01 -19.82 -1.70
C PRO A 29 -6.36 -20.19 -2.34
N GLY A 30 -7.12 -21.13 -1.77
CA GLY A 30 -8.48 -21.47 -2.19
C GLY A 30 -9.57 -20.58 -1.58
N ASP A 31 -9.25 -19.81 -0.54
CA ASP A 31 -10.19 -18.95 0.17
C ASP A 31 -10.33 -17.57 -0.49
N LEU A 32 -9.43 -17.23 -1.41
CA LEU A 32 -9.39 -15.94 -2.10
C LEU A 32 -9.67 -16.13 -3.58
N GLN A 33 -10.54 -15.28 -4.10
CA GLN A 33 -10.84 -15.21 -5.52
C GLN A 33 -10.65 -13.76 -5.97
N PRO A 34 -9.97 -13.49 -7.11
CA PRO A 34 -9.70 -12.12 -7.55
C PRO A 34 -10.96 -11.26 -7.73
N ASP A 35 -12.08 -11.89 -8.11
CA ASP A 35 -13.40 -11.29 -8.28
C ASP A 35 -14.14 -11.01 -6.96
N LYS A 36 -13.65 -11.56 -5.83
CA LYS A 36 -14.26 -11.42 -4.50
C LYS A 36 -13.38 -10.69 -3.49
N LEU A 37 -12.39 -9.95 -3.99
CA LEU A 37 -11.54 -9.12 -3.11
C LEU A 37 -12.38 -8.02 -2.44
N PRO A 38 -11.97 -7.50 -1.26
CA PRO A 38 -12.73 -6.48 -0.55
C PRO A 38 -12.92 -5.17 -1.35
N THR A 39 -13.97 -4.42 -1.01
CA THR A 39 -14.35 -3.15 -1.65
C THR A 39 -13.20 -2.16 -1.88
N PRO A 40 -12.27 -1.93 -0.92
CA PRO A 40 -11.15 -1.02 -1.15
C PRO A 40 -10.31 -1.33 -2.40
N LEU A 41 -10.19 -2.61 -2.79
CA LEU A 41 -9.53 -3.00 -4.06
C LEU A 41 -10.50 -3.01 -5.25
N GLN A 42 -11.78 -3.34 -5.04
CA GLN A 42 -12.79 -3.32 -6.09
C GLN A 42 -13.02 -1.91 -6.65
N ASP A 43 -12.90 -0.87 -5.81
CA ASP A 43 -13.06 0.54 -6.20
C ASP A 43 -12.06 0.96 -7.30
N TYR A 44 -10.94 0.25 -7.43
CA TYR A 44 -9.98 0.46 -8.52
C TYR A 44 -10.36 -0.29 -9.81
N GLY A 45 -11.12 -1.38 -9.71
CA GLY A 45 -11.60 -2.18 -10.84
C GLY A 45 -10.50 -2.48 -11.87
N ASP A 46 -10.81 -2.22 -13.14
CA ASP A 46 -9.89 -2.47 -14.26
C ASP A 46 -8.67 -1.54 -14.31
N ARG A 47 -8.60 -0.52 -13.44
CA ARG A 47 -7.43 0.38 -13.38
C ARG A 47 -6.19 -0.33 -12.84
N ILE A 48 -6.39 -1.42 -12.11
CA ILE A 48 -5.32 -2.24 -11.55
C ILE A 48 -5.28 -3.63 -12.17
N GLU A 49 -4.10 -4.21 -12.16
CA GLU A 49 -3.88 -5.64 -12.35
C GLU A 49 -3.64 -6.26 -10.98
N THR A 50 -4.33 -7.37 -10.70
CA THR A 50 -4.23 -8.09 -9.42
C THR A 50 -3.81 -9.53 -9.67
N ARG A 51 -2.88 -10.03 -8.85
CA ARG A 51 -2.40 -11.41 -8.87
C ARG A 51 -2.46 -12.00 -7.47
N LEU A 52 -2.87 -13.25 -7.39
CA LEU A 52 -2.86 -14.06 -6.17
C LEU A 52 -1.85 -15.19 -6.32
N SER A 53 -1.01 -15.40 -5.31
CA SER A 53 -0.06 -16.51 -5.26
C SER A 53 0.10 -17.01 -3.84
N PRO A 54 0.41 -18.31 -3.61
CA PRO A 54 0.75 -18.79 -2.28
C PRO A 54 1.92 -17.98 -1.69
N ALA A 55 1.79 -17.58 -0.43
CA ALA A 55 2.85 -16.85 0.26
C ALA A 55 3.99 -17.79 0.64
N PRO A 56 5.24 -17.30 0.61
CA PRO A 56 6.39 -18.10 0.98
C PRO A 56 6.34 -18.49 2.46
N GLY A 57 6.75 -19.72 2.76
CA GLY A 57 6.78 -20.25 4.12
C GLY A 57 5.40 -20.51 4.71
N ASP A 58 4.41 -20.85 3.86
CA ASP A 58 3.05 -21.23 4.26
C ASP A 58 2.33 -20.18 5.13
N ARG A 59 2.60 -18.89 4.84
CA ARG A 59 2.01 -17.76 5.58
C ARG A 59 0.65 -17.29 5.03
N GLY A 60 0.02 -18.10 4.19
CA GLY A 60 -1.22 -17.79 3.50
C GLY A 60 -1.01 -17.40 2.03
N THR A 61 -1.56 -16.27 1.60
CA THR A 61 -1.60 -15.85 0.19
C THR A 61 -1.03 -14.45 0.01
N GLU A 62 -0.21 -14.26 -1.01
CA GLU A 62 0.23 -12.94 -1.47
C GLU A 62 -0.78 -12.35 -2.45
N ILE A 63 -1.18 -11.11 -2.20
CA ILE A 63 -1.97 -10.26 -3.08
C ILE A 63 -1.03 -9.21 -3.65
N ALA A 64 -0.78 -9.28 -4.96
CA ALA A 64 0.04 -8.32 -5.69
C ALA A 64 -0.84 -7.45 -6.59
N VAL A 65 -0.70 -6.13 -6.48
CA VAL A 65 -1.43 -5.16 -7.33
C VAL A 65 -0.48 -4.17 -7.99
N ARG A 66 -0.84 -3.71 -9.19
CA ARG A 66 -0.20 -2.57 -9.86
C ARG A 66 -1.21 -1.82 -10.72
N PHE A 67 -0.95 -0.56 -11.02
CA PHE A 67 -1.73 0.16 -12.03
C PHE A 67 -1.43 -0.37 -13.44
N ARG A 68 -2.47 -0.55 -14.27
CA ARG A 68 -2.32 -0.97 -15.67
C ARG A 68 -1.74 0.12 -16.56
N GLN A 69 -2.09 1.37 -16.27
CA GLN A 69 -1.60 2.55 -16.96
C GLN A 69 -0.91 3.45 -15.93
N PRO A 70 0.17 4.15 -16.30
CA PRO A 70 0.76 5.13 -15.40
C PRO A 70 -0.27 6.24 -15.13
N PRO A 71 -0.40 6.73 -13.88
CA PRO A 71 -1.19 7.91 -13.62
C PRO A 71 -0.57 9.11 -14.35
N PRO A 72 -1.34 10.18 -14.61
CA PRO A 72 -0.83 11.37 -15.29
C PRO A 72 0.50 11.83 -14.69
N ALA A 73 1.47 12.23 -15.52
CA ALA A 73 2.83 12.58 -15.10
C ALA A 73 2.89 13.61 -13.95
N GLN A 74 1.87 14.47 -13.88
CA GLN A 74 1.66 15.47 -12.83
C GLN A 74 1.56 14.82 -11.44
N SER A 75 0.80 13.73 -11.32
CA SER A 75 0.57 12.92 -10.12
C SER A 75 1.70 11.90 -9.84
N ALA A 76 2.57 11.63 -10.81
CA ALA A 76 3.77 10.82 -10.62
C ALA A 76 5.02 11.64 -10.26
N SER A 77 4.90 12.98 -10.24
CA SER A 77 6.00 13.90 -9.98
C SER A 77 6.49 13.83 -8.53
N VAL A 78 7.75 14.19 -8.31
CA VAL A 78 8.33 14.34 -6.95
C VAL A 78 7.51 15.34 -6.12
N GLY A 79 6.99 16.40 -6.75
CA GLY A 79 6.09 17.36 -6.11
C GLY A 79 4.80 16.72 -5.60
N ALA A 80 4.15 15.87 -6.41
CA ALA A 80 2.94 15.15 -5.99
C ALA A 80 3.21 14.23 -4.78
N ARG A 81 4.37 13.58 -4.70
CA ARG A 81 4.78 12.77 -3.52
C ARG A 81 4.97 13.61 -2.26
N ILE A 82 5.50 14.83 -2.42
CA ILE A 82 5.69 15.77 -1.31
C ILE A 82 4.37 16.45 -0.90
N THR A 83 3.40 16.58 -1.81
CA THR A 83 2.08 17.19 -1.54
C THR A 83 1.01 16.18 -1.13
N GLY A 84 1.15 14.90 -1.46
CA GLY A 84 0.34 13.78 -0.92
C GLY A 84 -0.64 13.23 -1.92
N ASP A 85 -0.37 13.57 -3.17
CA ASP A 85 -1.19 13.30 -4.32
C ASP A 85 -0.54 12.19 -5.17
N ASP A 86 0.25 11.32 -4.52
CA ASP A 86 0.80 10.12 -5.15
C ASP A 86 -0.30 9.05 -5.18
N PRO A 87 -0.79 8.66 -6.37
CA PRO A 87 -1.84 7.65 -6.51
C PRO A 87 -1.48 6.30 -5.87
N ARG A 88 -0.18 6.02 -5.70
CA ARG A 88 0.30 4.81 -5.03
C ARG A 88 0.03 4.80 -3.54
N GLN A 89 -0.01 5.97 -2.89
CA GLN A 89 -0.36 6.04 -1.46
C GLN A 89 -1.80 5.56 -1.24
N GLY A 90 -2.73 5.98 -2.11
CA GLY A 90 -4.09 5.47 -2.11
C GLY A 90 -4.15 3.96 -2.31
N LEU A 91 -3.41 3.42 -3.29
CA LEU A 91 -3.41 1.98 -3.56
C LEU A 91 -2.77 1.16 -2.41
N ARG A 92 -1.74 1.70 -1.74
CA ARG A 92 -1.15 1.09 -0.53
C ARG A 92 -2.14 1.07 0.64
N LEU A 93 -2.88 2.17 0.83
CA LEU A 93 -3.91 2.24 1.85
C LEU A 93 -5.01 1.20 1.56
N ALA A 94 -5.51 1.15 0.33
CA ALA A 94 -6.51 0.17 -0.09
C ALA A 94 -6.05 -1.29 0.12
N LEU A 95 -4.78 -1.60 -0.17
CA LEU A 95 -4.20 -2.92 0.14
C LEU A 95 -4.19 -3.22 1.64
N ARG A 96 -3.86 -2.23 2.48
CA ARG A 96 -3.84 -2.38 3.94
C ARG A 96 -5.24 -2.61 4.48
N GLU A 97 -6.22 -1.83 4.02
CA GLU A 97 -7.62 -1.99 4.40
C GLU A 97 -8.18 -3.34 3.95
N ALA A 98 -7.87 -3.77 2.72
CA ALA A 98 -8.25 -5.09 2.23
C ALA A 98 -7.62 -6.21 3.05
N LYS A 99 -6.34 -6.10 3.42
CA LYS A 99 -5.68 -7.06 4.32
C LYS A 99 -6.39 -7.12 5.67
N SER A 100 -6.69 -5.98 6.28
CA SER A 100 -7.43 -5.96 7.56
C SER A 100 -8.80 -6.61 7.43
N LEU A 101 -9.58 -6.28 6.41
CA LEU A 101 -10.88 -6.91 6.16
C LEU A 101 -10.77 -8.43 5.96
N LEU A 102 -9.77 -8.89 5.21
CA LEU A 102 -9.57 -10.32 4.99
C LEU A 102 -9.12 -11.04 6.27
N GLU A 103 -8.33 -10.41 7.12
CA GLU A 103 -7.76 -11.06 8.32
C GLU A 103 -8.64 -10.96 9.55
N THR A 104 -9.32 -9.83 9.77
CA THR A 104 -10.09 -9.55 10.98
C THR A 104 -11.57 -9.31 10.72
N GLY A 105 -11.98 -9.07 9.46
CA GLY A 105 -13.34 -8.64 9.13
C GLY A 105 -13.58 -7.14 9.38
N GLU A 106 -12.59 -6.40 9.84
CA GLU A 106 -12.69 -4.98 10.18
C GLU A 106 -11.56 -4.18 9.50
N ILE A 107 -11.81 -2.90 9.19
CA ILE A 107 -10.74 -2.01 8.71
C ILE A 107 -9.99 -1.46 9.92
N MET A 108 -8.74 -1.89 10.10
CA MET A 108 -7.88 -1.36 11.16
C MET A 108 -7.35 0.02 10.76
N ARG A 109 -7.93 1.08 11.34
CA ARG A 109 -7.37 2.43 11.23
C ARG A 109 -6.17 2.52 12.17
N ALA A 110 -5.09 3.13 11.70
CA ALA A 110 -4.01 3.50 12.60
C ALA A 110 -4.56 4.46 13.67
N ASP A 111 -4.26 4.21 14.95
CA ASP A 111 -4.49 5.20 15.99
C ASP A 111 -3.70 6.47 15.61
N ALA A 112 -4.39 7.62 15.59
CA ALA A 112 -3.73 8.90 15.39
C ALA A 112 -2.62 9.05 16.45
N PRO A 113 -1.43 9.58 16.12
CA PRO A 113 -0.27 9.49 16.99
C PRO A 113 -0.52 10.20 18.34
N SER A 114 -0.66 9.40 19.39
CA SER A 114 -0.74 9.83 20.79
C SER A 114 0.64 9.80 21.45
N THR A 115 1.63 10.51 20.89
CA THR A 115 2.91 10.75 21.57
C THR A 115 3.59 12.04 21.08
N THR A 116 2.94 13.19 21.21
CA THR A 116 3.67 14.48 21.23
C THR A 116 3.01 15.41 22.22
N ARG A 117 3.68 15.68 23.36
CA ARG A 117 3.28 16.77 24.25
C ARG A 117 3.27 18.07 23.45
N SER A 118 2.27 18.91 23.69
CA SER A 118 2.06 20.19 23.01
C SER A 118 3.11 21.23 23.43
N THR A 119 4.33 21.09 22.92
CA THR A 119 5.37 22.11 22.93
C THR A 119 5.25 22.93 21.64
N PRO A 120 5.60 24.24 21.60
CA PRO A 120 5.49 25.05 20.38
C PRO A 120 6.18 24.44 19.14
N GLY A 121 7.26 23.67 19.31
CA GLY A 121 7.89 22.90 18.23
C GLY A 121 7.08 21.69 17.73
N GLY A 122 6.19 21.14 18.58
CA GLY A 122 5.32 20.01 18.25
C GLY A 122 4.13 20.37 17.36
N LYS A 123 3.70 21.64 17.29
CA LYS A 123 2.67 22.08 16.34
C LYS A 123 3.17 22.10 14.90
N LEU A 124 4.46 22.35 14.71
CA LEU A 124 5.14 22.23 13.40
C LEU A 124 5.21 20.76 12.95
N ILE A 125 5.44 19.84 13.89
CA ILE A 125 5.43 18.40 13.61
C ILE A 125 4.00 17.85 13.44
N GLY A 126 3.01 18.35 14.20
CA GLY A 126 1.61 17.93 14.08
C GLY A 126 0.96 18.30 12.74
N LEU A 127 1.39 19.40 12.12
CA LEU A 127 1.01 19.75 10.74
C LEU A 127 1.74 18.89 9.70
N MET A 128 2.92 18.35 10.02
CA MET A 128 3.67 17.44 9.15
C MET A 128 3.30 15.95 9.33
N SER A 129 2.69 15.57 10.47
CA SER A 129 2.38 14.18 10.81
C SER A 129 1.06 13.67 10.23
N ARG A 130 0.25 14.54 9.58
CA ARG A 130 -0.93 14.13 8.80
C ARG A 130 -0.58 13.30 7.54
N ARG A 131 0.65 12.77 7.48
CA ARG A 131 1.37 12.38 6.27
C ARG A 131 2.22 11.11 6.43
N ALA A 132 2.09 10.38 7.53
CA ALA A 132 2.85 9.16 7.81
C ALA A 132 1.99 7.89 7.77
N ASP A 133 0.97 7.84 6.92
CA ASP A 133 0.03 6.71 6.82
C ASP A 133 0.40 5.66 5.75
N GLY A 134 1.62 5.73 5.18
CA GLY A 134 1.94 5.01 3.94
C GLY A 134 3.10 4.03 3.94
N GLU A 135 3.79 3.79 5.07
CA GLU A 135 5.03 3.03 5.06
C GLU A 135 5.32 2.31 6.39
N GLY A 136 4.60 1.20 6.62
CA GLY A 136 5.05 0.15 7.52
C GLY A 136 5.99 -0.78 6.74
N VAL A 137 7.30 -0.60 6.91
CA VAL A 137 8.32 -1.56 6.47
C VAL A 137 8.67 -2.40 7.70
N LEU A 138 8.51 -3.71 7.58
CA LEU A 138 9.15 -4.71 8.45
C LEU A 138 10.57 -4.99 7.94
#